data_AF-X1RMU0-F1
#
_entry.id   AF-X1RMU0-F1
#
_cell.length_a   1.000
_cell.length_b   1.000
_cell.length_c   1.000
_cell.angle_alpha   90.00
_cell.angle_beta   90.00
_cell.angle_gamma   90.00
#
_symmetry.space_group_name_H-M   'P 1'
#
loop_
_entity.id
_entity.type
_entity.pdbx_description
1 polymer ?
#
loop_
_entity_poly.entity_id
_entity_poly.type
_entity_poly.pdbx_seq_one_letter_code
_entity_poly.pdbx_strand_id
1 'polypeptide(L)' 'MGKSKIKTKTIYRSSVTGKFISRKQAEKKPRTTEKERVRIRK' A
#
# COMPACT_ATOMS: atom_id res chain seq x y z
N MET A 1 9.45 -27.80 9.13
CA MET A 1 9.81 -26.35 9.23
C MET A 1 8.59 -25.50 8.90
N GLY A 2 7.87 -24.99 9.90
CA GLY A 2 6.67 -24.18 9.69
C GLY A 2 7.03 -22.79 9.14
N LYS A 3 6.54 -22.43 7.95
CA LYS A 3 6.70 -21.07 7.42
C LYS A 3 5.87 -20.10 8.27
N SER A 4 6.53 -19.32 9.12
CA SER A 4 5.90 -18.19 9.81
C SER A 4 5.32 -17.24 8.76
N LYS A 5 4.00 -17.11 8.69
CA LYS A 5 3.32 -16.24 7.71
C LYS A 5 3.59 -14.78 8.07
N ILE A 6 4.51 -14.15 7.35
CA ILE A 6 4.71 -12.70 7.42
C ILE A 6 3.46 -12.02 6.86
N LYS A 7 2.69 -11.34 7.70
CA LYS A 7 1.56 -10.51 7.25
C LYS A 7 2.12 -9.26 6.56
N THR A 8 1.68 -9.01 5.34
CA THR A 8 1.98 -7.78 4.61
C THR A 8 0.67 -7.10 4.19
N LYS A 9 0.70 -5.78 4.07
CA LYS A 9 -0.42 -4.98 3.58
C LYS A 9 0.07 -4.04 2.50
N THR A 10 -0.73 -3.89 1.45
CA THR A 10 -0.48 -2.89 0.41
C THR A 10 -1.17 -1.59 0.81
N ILE A 11 -0.41 -0.50 0.80
CA ILE A 11 -0.89 0.86 1.09
C ILE A 11 -0.75 1.69 -0.18
N TYR A 12 -1.71 2.59 -0.40
CA TYR A 12 -1.70 3.55 -1.49
C TYR A 12 -1.64 4.97 -0.91
N ARG A 13 -0.73 5.78 -1.40
CA ARG A 13 -0.56 7.17 -0.98
C ARG A 13 -0.47 8.09 -2.20
N SER A 14 -1.16 9.23 -2.16
CA SER A 14 -1.05 10.24 -3.21
C SER A 14 0.26 11.00 -3.03
N SER A 15 1.14 11.00 -4.04
CA SER A 15 2.38 11.80 -4.01
C SER A 15 2.11 13.31 -4.06
N VAL A 16 0.94 13.72 -4.56
CA VAL A 16 0.55 15.14 -4.66
C VAL A 16 0.10 15.69 -3.32
N THR A 17 -0.71 14.92 -2.57
CA THR A 17 -1.36 15.40 -1.34
C THR A 17 -0.81 14.76 -0.07
N GLY A 18 0.02 13.72 -0.19
CA GLY A 18 0.52 12.92 0.91
C GLY A 18 -0.54 12.04 1.60
N LYS A 19 -1.80 12.09 1.18
CA LYS A 19 -2.92 11.37 1.81
C LYS A 19 -2.95 9.90 1.41
N PHE A 20 -3.35 9.04 2.35
CA PHE A 20 -3.69 7.66 2.04
C PHE A 20 -4.99 7.60 1.26
N ILE A 21 -4.97 6.85 0.17
CA ILE A 21 -6.10 6.74 -0.76
C ILE A 21 -6.54 5.30 -0.90
N SER A 22 -7.76 5.10 -1.40
CA SER A 22 -8.25 3.77 -1.72
C SER A 22 -7.57 3.22 -2.98
N ARG A 23 -7.61 1.88 -3.14
CA ARG A 23 -7.15 1.22 -4.36
C ARG A 23 -7.83 1.76 -5.62
N LYS A 24 -9.14 2.04 -5.56
CA LYS A 24 -9.90 2.59 -6.69
C LYS A 24 -9.38 3.97 -7.12
N GLN A 25 -8.98 4.81 -6.17
CA GLN A 25 -8.37 6.10 -6.47
C GLN A 25 -6.95 5.95 -7.01
N ALA A 26 -6.18 4.99 -6.49
CA ALA A 26 -4.86 4.63 -6.99
C ALA A 26 -4.90 4.20 -8.46
N GLU A 27 -5.92 3.43 -8.85
CA GLU A 27 -6.13 2.97 -10.22
C GLU A 27 -6.57 4.10 -11.16
N LYS A 28 -7.34 5.08 -10.66
CA LYS A 28 -7.72 6.28 -11.43
C LYS A 28 -6.54 7.25 -11.65
N LYS A 29 -5.59 7.32 -10.70
CA LYS A 29 -4.45 8.25 -10.75
C LYS A 29 -3.12 7.51 -10.55
N PRO A 30 -2.77 6.56 -11.43
CA PRO A 30 -1.60 5.69 -11.23
C PRO A 30 -0.28 6.47 -11.29
N ARG A 31 -0.23 7.56 -12.06
CA ARG A 31 0.98 8.38 -12.24
C ARG A 31 1.38 9.17 -10.99
N THR A 32 0.44 9.40 -10.08
CA THR A 32 0.63 10.23 -8.87
C THR A 32 0.32 9.46 -7.58
N THR A 33 0.39 8.13 -7.66
CA THR A 33 0.14 7.25 -6.53
C THR A 33 1.36 6.40 -6.23
N GLU A 34 1.83 6.49 -4.99
CA GLU A 34 2.78 5.57 -4.38
C GLU A 34 2.07 4.28 -3.94
N LYS A 35 2.69 3.14 -4.27
CA LYS A 35 2.26 1.80 -3.83
C LYS A 35 3.35 1.21 -2.95
N GLU A 36 3.01 0.90 -1.71
CA GLU A 36 3.97 0.34 -0.75
C GLU A 36 3.46 -0.96 -0.15
N ARG A 37 4.34 -1.96 -0.04
CA ARG A 37 4.06 -3.22 0.66
C ARG A 37 4.72 -3.18 2.03
N VAL A 38 3.92 -2.89 3.05
CA VAL A 38 4.39 -2.82 4.43
C VAL A 38 4.25 -4.17 5.13
N ARG A 39 5.24 -4.52 5.94
CA ARG A 39 5.18 -5.68 6.83
C ARG A 39 4.44 -5.31 8.10
N ILE A 40 3.38 -6.05 8.41
CA ILE A 40 2.67 -5.91 9.68
C ILE A 40 3.28 -6.91 10.65
N ARG A 41 3.99 -6.39 11.64
CA ARG A 41 4.43 -7.16 12.80
C ARG A 41 3.33 -7.05 13.85
N LYS A 42 2.90 -8.19 14.40
CA LYS A 42 1.99 -8.24 15.56
C LYS A 42 2.81 -8.02 16.82
#